data_AF-A0A7J4LYQ1-F1
#
_entry.id   AF-A0A7J4LYQ1-F1
#
_cell.length_a   1.000
_cell.length_b   1.000
_cell.length_c   1.000
_cell.angle_alpha   90.00
_cell.angle_beta   90.00
_cell.angle_gamma   90.00
#
_symmetry.space_group_name_H-M   'P 1'
#
loop_
_entity.id
_entity.type
_entity.pdbx_description
1 polymer ?
#
loop_
_entity_poly.entity_id
_entity_poly.type
_entity_poly.pdbx_seq_one_letter_code
_entity_poly.pdbx_strand_id
1 'polypeptide(L)'
;MKINIYLLVFGIICIIIIAAALSLFVFNKSLTASVSLSNLQNYGPAPNIQGISAWINSPQLNISQLKGKVVLVDFWTYSCINCIRTIPYLNAWESKYGNNGLVIIGVHTPEFQFEHNYSNVEAAVKKFNIKYPVALDNNYSTWDAYGNEYWPADYLIDARGDIRYESIGEGNYNVTDMAIRELLVSAGYTIPSNLTNLTRNYNLSQIGTPELYLGWNRARAPLGNIQGFQPNKTVNYVPVNITKENIVYLSGQWYNAPDGMVAVNNSKIFLVYRAKNVNIVAASTNGTSPITVKLDGQNLTQPYLGNDTHLYNGKAVAEVNSSRLYNIISAPSYGWHTLEIDAGPNFKIYTFTFG
;
A
#
# COMPACT_ATOMS: atom_id res chain seq x y z
N MET A 1 -41.12 21.02 -65.71
CA MET A 1 -40.00 20.81 -64.77
C MET A 1 -40.54 20.09 -63.54
N LYS A 2 -40.56 18.74 -63.54
CA LYS A 2 -41.12 17.95 -62.43
C LYS A 2 -40.04 17.75 -61.38
N ILE A 3 -40.17 18.45 -60.25
CA ILE A 3 -39.29 18.27 -59.09
C ILE A 3 -39.55 16.87 -58.52
N ASN A 4 -38.48 16.08 -58.41
CA ASN A 4 -38.53 14.70 -58.01
C ASN A 4 -38.80 14.63 -56.49
N ILE A 5 -40.03 14.27 -56.12
CA ILE A 5 -40.52 14.21 -54.73
C ILE A 5 -39.60 13.38 -53.82
N TYR A 6 -38.89 12.39 -54.36
CA TYR A 6 -37.94 11.57 -53.61
C TYR A 6 -36.73 12.35 -53.07
N LEU A 7 -36.25 13.38 -53.77
CA LEU A 7 -35.15 14.24 -53.30
C LEU A 7 -35.56 15.16 -52.15
N LEU A 8 -36.83 15.58 -52.13
CA LEU A 8 -37.37 16.45 -51.08
C LEU A 8 -37.61 15.66 -49.78
N VAL A 9 -38.09 14.42 -49.89
CA VAL A 9 -38.31 13.53 -48.74
C VAL A 9 -36.97 13.09 -48.13
N PHE A 10 -35.95 12.76 -48.94
CA PHE A 10 -34.62 12.42 -48.42
C PHE A 10 -33.93 13.60 -47.72
N GLY A 11 -34.08 14.82 -48.24
CA GLY A 11 -33.54 16.03 -47.61
C GLY A 11 -34.12 16.29 -46.22
N ILE A 12 -35.44 16.10 -46.04
CA ILE A 12 -36.11 16.30 -44.75
C ILE A 12 -35.72 15.24 -43.73
N ILE A 13 -35.58 13.96 -44.15
CA ILE A 13 -35.15 12.87 -43.25
C ILE A 13 -33.71 13.09 -42.78
N CYS A 14 -32.80 13.52 -43.66
CA CYS A 14 -31.42 13.85 -43.26
C CYS A 14 -31.35 15.01 -42.26
N ILE A 15 -32.18 16.05 -42.42
CA ILE A 15 -32.23 17.19 -41.49
C ILE A 15 -32.76 16.77 -40.12
N ILE A 16 -33.75 15.88 -40.05
CA ILE A 16 -34.27 15.36 -38.77
C ILE A 16 -33.24 14.47 -38.06
N ILE A 17 -32.48 13.64 -38.80
CA ILE A 17 -31.43 12.79 -38.22
C ILE A 17 -30.26 13.65 -37.70
N ILE A 18 -29.89 14.72 -38.41
CA ILE A 18 -28.84 15.65 -37.97
C ILE A 18 -29.30 16.47 -36.75
N ALA A 19 -30.56 16.92 -36.72
CA ALA A 19 -31.13 17.62 -35.56
C ALA A 19 -31.24 16.70 -34.33
N ALA A 20 -31.60 15.42 -34.51
CA ALA A 20 -31.60 14.42 -33.45
C ALA A 20 -30.18 14.13 -32.94
N ALA A 21 -29.19 14.02 -33.83
CA ALA A 21 -27.79 13.83 -33.48
C ALA A 21 -27.19 15.06 -32.75
N LEU A 22 -27.59 16.28 -33.12
CA LEU A 22 -27.20 17.50 -32.40
C LEU A 22 -27.90 17.64 -31.05
N SER A 23 -29.15 17.16 -30.90
CA SER A 23 -29.82 17.12 -29.58
C SER A 23 -29.20 16.08 -28.64
N LEU A 24 -28.59 15.03 -29.19
CA LEU A 24 -27.77 14.06 -28.44
C LEU A 24 -26.38 14.61 -28.09
N PHE A 25 -25.83 15.54 -28.87
CA PHE A 25 -24.51 16.16 -28.62
C PHE A 25 -24.55 17.35 -27.66
N VAL A 26 -25.68 18.06 -27.56
CA VAL A 26 -25.86 19.18 -26.60
C VAL A 26 -26.22 18.68 -25.18
N PHE A 27 -26.43 17.37 -25.01
CA PHE A 27 -26.59 16.72 -23.70
C PHE A 27 -25.31 16.09 -23.16
N ASN A 28 -24.13 16.63 -23.50
CA ASN A 28 -22.96 16.45 -22.63
C ASN A 28 -23.05 17.43 -21.45
N LYS A 29 -24.13 17.27 -20.68
CA LYS A 29 -24.23 17.81 -19.32
C LYS A 29 -23.05 17.18 -18.61
N SER A 30 -22.10 17.99 -18.19
CA SER A 30 -21.06 17.63 -17.23
C SER A 30 -21.68 16.69 -16.20
N LEU A 31 -21.38 15.40 -16.31
CA LEU A 31 -21.66 14.41 -15.29
C LEU A 31 -20.65 14.68 -14.18
N THR A 32 -20.80 15.83 -13.50
CA THR A 32 -20.61 15.84 -12.08
C THR A 32 -21.73 14.97 -11.53
N ALA A 33 -21.47 13.66 -11.50
CA ALA A 33 -22.18 12.78 -10.59
C ALA A 33 -21.96 13.39 -9.20
N SER A 34 -22.92 14.21 -8.79
CA SER A 34 -23.16 14.48 -7.39
C SER A 34 -23.58 13.13 -6.84
N VAL A 35 -22.60 12.33 -6.42
CA VAL A 35 -22.86 11.20 -5.55
C VAL A 35 -23.51 11.85 -4.33
N SER A 36 -24.84 11.79 -4.28
CA SER A 36 -25.56 12.03 -3.05
C SER A 36 -25.16 10.87 -2.15
N LEU A 37 -24.14 11.11 -1.33
CA LEU A 37 -23.64 10.14 -0.37
C LEU A 37 -24.62 9.87 0.77
N SER A 38 -25.84 10.42 0.71
CA SER A 38 -26.86 10.48 1.77
C SER A 38 -27.36 9.16 2.36
N ASN A 39 -26.73 8.02 2.07
CA ASN A 39 -26.91 6.76 2.80
C ASN A 39 -25.61 5.94 2.77
N LEU A 40 -24.55 6.38 3.45
CA LEU A 40 -23.49 5.45 3.84
C LEU A 40 -24.11 4.22 4.50
N GLN A 41 -23.69 3.02 4.08
CA GLN A 41 -24.17 1.76 4.65
C GLN A 41 -23.96 1.77 6.18
N ASN A 42 -24.78 1.04 6.93
CA ASN A 42 -24.52 0.79 8.35
C ASN A 42 -24.14 -0.67 8.52
N TYR A 43 -22.90 -0.93 8.93
CA TYR A 43 -22.34 -2.27 9.15
C TYR A 43 -22.54 -2.75 10.60
N GLY A 44 -23.20 -1.95 11.44
CA GLY A 44 -23.44 -2.24 12.84
C GLY A 44 -22.42 -1.57 13.76
N PRO A 45 -22.50 -1.86 15.07
CA PRO A 45 -21.65 -1.23 16.08
C PRO A 45 -20.18 -1.61 15.85
N ALA A 46 -19.29 -0.63 15.96
CA ALA A 46 -17.85 -0.87 15.86
C ALA A 46 -17.35 -1.69 17.06
N PRO A 47 -16.53 -2.74 16.83
CA PRO A 47 -15.82 -3.42 17.90
C PRO A 47 -14.93 -2.46 18.69
N ASN A 48 -14.74 -2.73 19.98
CA ASN A 48 -13.85 -1.89 20.79
C ASN A 48 -12.38 -2.14 20.43
N ILE A 49 -11.52 -1.16 20.67
CA ILE A 49 -10.06 -1.34 20.55
C ILE A 49 -9.58 -2.10 21.80
N GLN A 50 -9.07 -3.33 21.62
CA GLN A 50 -8.84 -4.29 22.70
C GLN A 50 -7.51 -5.04 22.55
N GLY A 51 -7.00 -5.56 23.67
CA GLY A 51 -5.74 -6.34 23.68
C GLY A 51 -4.49 -5.55 23.31
N ILE A 52 -4.56 -4.22 23.38
CA ILE A 52 -3.47 -3.32 23.00
C ILE A 52 -2.32 -3.40 24.01
N SER A 53 -1.11 -3.65 23.51
CA SER A 53 0.10 -3.79 24.33
C SER A 53 0.66 -2.44 24.81
N ALA A 54 0.50 -1.41 23.99
CA ALA A 54 0.94 -0.04 24.29
C ALA A 54 0.22 0.98 23.41
N TRP A 55 0.18 2.23 23.87
CA TRP A 55 -0.31 3.37 23.12
C TRP A 55 0.81 4.40 22.91
N ILE A 56 0.83 5.01 21.73
CA ILE A 56 1.70 6.15 21.38
C ILE A 56 0.80 7.34 21.05
N ASN A 57 1.23 8.55 21.40
CA ASN A 57 0.52 9.83 21.22
C ASN A 57 -0.81 9.97 22.01
N SER A 58 -1.24 8.98 22.79
CA SER A 58 -2.39 9.10 23.69
C SER A 58 -2.35 8.09 24.84
N PRO A 59 -3.13 8.29 25.91
CA PRO A 59 -3.55 7.18 26.77
C PRO A 59 -4.48 6.22 26.00
N GLN A 60 -4.84 5.11 26.64
CA GLN A 60 -5.80 4.15 26.07
C GLN A 60 -7.14 4.82 25.72
N LEU A 61 -7.61 4.56 24.51
CA LEU A 61 -8.93 4.98 24.04
C LEU A 61 -9.86 3.78 23.89
N ASN A 62 -11.14 3.99 24.19
CA ASN A 62 -12.22 3.05 23.87
C ASN A 62 -13.23 3.74 22.95
N ILE A 63 -13.81 2.98 22.01
CA ILE A 63 -14.78 3.53 21.05
C ILE A 63 -15.99 4.16 21.78
N SER A 64 -16.42 3.57 22.90
CA SER A 64 -17.53 4.09 23.70
C SER A 64 -17.29 5.48 24.28
N GLN A 65 -16.02 5.84 24.55
CA GLN A 65 -15.60 7.15 25.06
C GLN A 65 -15.56 8.21 23.95
N LEU A 66 -15.61 7.79 22.69
CA LEU A 66 -15.53 8.65 21.51
C LEU A 66 -16.90 8.94 20.88
N LYS A 67 -18.00 8.51 21.51
CA LYS A 67 -19.35 8.88 21.06
C LYS A 67 -19.49 10.40 20.94
N GLY A 68 -20.18 10.83 19.89
CA GLY A 68 -20.25 12.24 19.47
C GLY A 68 -19.17 12.65 18.48
N LYS A 69 -18.09 11.86 18.33
CA LYS A 69 -17.03 12.09 17.33
C LYS A 69 -17.10 11.10 16.19
N VAL A 70 -16.55 11.47 15.04
CA VAL A 70 -16.30 10.54 13.94
C VAL A 70 -14.93 9.91 14.17
N VAL A 71 -14.84 8.58 14.11
CA VAL A 71 -13.59 7.85 14.37
C VAL A 71 -13.17 7.12 13.12
N LEU A 72 -11.91 7.27 12.71
CA LEU A 72 -11.28 6.49 11.64
C LEU A 72 -10.28 5.53 12.28
N VAL A 73 -10.53 4.24 12.18
CA VAL A 73 -9.59 3.18 12.59
C VAL A 73 -8.79 2.76 11.36
N ASP A 74 -7.48 3.01 11.37
CA ASP A 74 -6.55 2.65 10.29
C ASP A 74 -5.66 1.48 10.76
N PHE A 75 -5.78 0.32 10.12
CA PHE A 75 -4.89 -0.82 10.35
C PHE A 75 -3.65 -0.70 9.49
N TRP A 76 -2.49 -0.61 10.13
CA TRP A 76 -1.22 -0.40 9.44
C TRP A 76 -0.07 -1.19 10.08
N THR A 77 1.05 -1.26 9.36
CA THR A 77 2.34 -1.70 9.88
C THR A 77 3.44 -0.88 9.22
N TYR A 78 4.54 -0.63 9.93
CA TYR A 78 5.50 0.40 9.50
C TYR A 78 6.40 0.02 8.33
N SER A 79 6.56 -1.28 8.03
CA SER A 79 7.36 -1.74 6.88
C SER A 79 6.54 -1.99 5.61
N CYS A 80 5.21 -1.85 5.68
CA CYS A 80 4.32 -2.00 4.53
C CYS A 80 4.33 -0.74 3.65
N ILE A 81 4.74 -0.88 2.38
CA ILE A 81 4.81 0.27 1.46
C ILE A 81 3.45 0.91 1.21
N ASN A 82 2.39 0.10 1.15
CA ASN A 82 1.04 0.58 0.90
C ASN A 82 0.60 1.49 2.04
N CYS A 83 0.83 1.07 3.30
CA CYS A 83 0.59 1.89 4.49
C CYS A 83 1.42 3.17 4.46
N ILE A 84 2.72 3.09 4.14
CA ILE A 84 3.60 4.26 4.04
C ILE A 84 3.06 5.29 3.05
N ARG A 85 2.48 4.86 1.93
CA ARG A 85 1.86 5.75 0.93
C ARG A 85 0.51 6.29 1.34
N THR A 86 -0.19 5.64 2.29
CA THR A 86 -1.46 6.09 2.88
C THR A 86 -1.27 7.11 4.00
N ILE A 87 -0.24 6.98 4.84
CA ILE A 87 0.01 7.88 6.00
C ILE A 87 -0.05 9.38 5.67
N PRO A 88 0.48 9.89 4.53
CA PRO A 88 0.34 11.31 4.19
C PRO A 88 -1.12 11.80 4.11
N TYR A 89 -2.05 10.94 3.67
CA TYR A 89 -3.48 11.27 3.62
C TYR A 89 -4.09 11.31 5.03
N LEU A 90 -3.75 10.33 5.88
CA LEU A 90 -4.17 10.31 7.28
C LEU A 90 -3.68 11.56 8.03
N ASN A 91 -2.40 11.92 7.88
CA ASN A 91 -1.83 13.14 8.46
C ASN A 91 -2.55 14.41 7.97
N ALA A 92 -2.92 14.46 6.68
CA ALA A 92 -3.65 15.59 6.12
C ALA A 92 -5.09 15.67 6.65
N TRP A 93 -5.78 14.54 6.83
CA TRP A 93 -7.11 14.50 7.44
C TRP A 93 -7.08 14.85 8.92
N GLU A 94 -6.11 14.34 9.69
CA GLU A 94 -5.90 14.71 11.09
C GLU A 94 -5.71 16.22 11.22
N SER A 95 -4.81 16.80 10.41
CA SER A 95 -4.52 18.24 10.44
C SER A 95 -5.75 19.09 10.08
N LYS A 96 -6.60 18.58 9.19
CA LYS A 96 -7.74 19.32 8.63
C LYS A 96 -9.03 19.17 9.44
N TYR A 97 -9.25 18.01 10.04
CA TYR A 97 -10.52 17.63 10.66
C TYR A 97 -10.41 17.25 12.14
N GLY A 98 -9.20 17.06 12.69
CA GLY A 98 -9.01 16.66 14.09
C GLY A 98 -9.64 17.64 15.10
N ASN A 99 -9.56 18.94 14.80
CA ASN A 99 -10.23 19.99 15.59
C ASN A 99 -11.74 20.11 15.31
N ASN A 100 -12.25 19.40 14.30
CA ASN A 100 -13.63 19.43 13.85
C ASN A 100 -14.35 18.09 14.09
N GLY A 101 -13.92 17.31 15.08
CA GLY A 101 -14.63 16.11 15.52
C GLY A 101 -14.15 14.79 14.94
N LEU A 102 -13.12 14.79 14.08
CA LEU A 102 -12.46 13.55 13.66
C LEU A 102 -11.47 13.07 14.73
N VAL A 103 -11.41 11.77 14.95
CA VAL A 103 -10.34 11.09 15.69
C VAL A 103 -9.81 9.95 14.83
N ILE A 104 -8.53 9.99 14.49
CA ILE A 104 -7.87 8.86 13.83
C ILE A 104 -7.21 7.98 14.91
N ILE A 105 -7.37 6.66 14.81
CA ILE A 105 -6.64 5.67 15.63
C ILE A 105 -5.90 4.75 14.67
N GLY A 106 -4.57 4.88 14.63
CA GLY A 106 -3.72 3.97 13.88
C GLY A 106 -3.49 2.68 14.67
N VAL A 107 -4.18 1.60 14.33
CA VAL A 107 -3.97 0.28 14.93
C VAL A 107 -2.78 -0.38 14.23
N HIS A 108 -1.61 -0.27 14.87
CA HIS A 108 -0.40 -0.91 14.40
C HIS A 108 -0.45 -2.41 14.70
N THR A 109 -0.74 -3.21 13.67
CA THR A 109 -0.76 -4.68 13.79
C THR A 109 0.46 -5.24 13.05
N PRO A 110 1.40 -5.91 13.74
CA PRO A 110 2.70 -6.24 13.18
C PRO A 110 2.61 -7.38 12.16
N GLU A 111 3.17 -7.20 10.97
CA GLU A 111 3.32 -8.25 9.96
C GLU A 111 4.52 -9.16 10.27
N PHE A 112 5.60 -8.57 10.77
CA PHE A 112 6.84 -9.26 11.14
C PHE A 112 7.17 -9.15 12.64
N GLN A 113 8.01 -10.07 13.14
CA GLN A 113 8.37 -10.12 14.56
C GLN A 113 9.03 -8.81 15.04
N PHE A 114 9.87 -8.19 14.22
CA PHE A 114 10.57 -6.96 14.58
C PHE A 114 9.61 -5.77 14.76
N GLU A 115 8.38 -5.86 14.24
CA GLU A 115 7.37 -4.81 14.33
C GLU A 115 6.58 -4.86 15.65
N HIS A 116 6.72 -5.93 16.44
CA HIS A 116 6.15 -5.99 17.79
C HIS A 116 6.88 -5.09 18.79
N ASN A 117 8.10 -4.65 18.46
CA ASN A 117 8.93 -3.86 19.35
C ASN A 117 8.45 -2.39 19.39
N TYR A 118 8.04 -1.94 20.58
CA TYR A 118 7.55 -0.58 20.80
C TYR A 118 8.49 0.51 20.27
N SER A 119 9.80 0.41 20.52
CA SER A 119 10.76 1.45 20.12
C SER A 119 10.89 1.57 18.60
N ASN A 120 10.73 0.46 17.87
CA ASN A 120 10.73 0.49 16.40
C ASN A 120 9.46 1.20 15.88
N VAL A 121 8.30 0.88 16.44
CA VAL A 121 7.03 1.54 16.09
C VAL A 121 7.08 3.02 16.43
N GLU A 122 7.61 3.39 17.59
CA GLU A 122 7.76 4.79 18.00
C GLU A 122 8.70 5.57 17.07
N ALA A 123 9.81 4.97 16.64
CA ALA A 123 10.71 5.56 15.65
C ALA A 123 10.00 5.78 14.30
N ALA A 124 9.16 4.84 13.88
CA ALA A 124 8.35 4.98 12.66
C ALA A 124 7.28 6.09 12.79
N VAL A 125 6.56 6.14 13.91
CA VAL A 125 5.58 7.21 14.22
C VAL A 125 6.25 8.58 14.12
N LYS A 126 7.45 8.74 14.69
CA LYS A 126 8.25 9.96 14.57
C LYS A 126 8.67 10.23 13.11
N LYS A 127 9.23 9.23 12.42
CA LYS A 127 9.71 9.32 11.03
C LYS A 127 8.62 9.77 10.05
N PHE A 128 7.41 9.23 10.20
CA PHE A 128 6.28 9.52 9.33
C PHE A 128 5.42 10.69 9.82
N ASN A 129 5.86 11.40 10.88
CA ASN A 129 5.18 12.53 11.48
C ASN A 129 3.72 12.24 11.88
N ILE A 130 3.44 11.02 12.34
CA ILE A 130 2.12 10.61 12.81
C ILE A 130 1.85 11.31 14.15
N LYS A 131 0.76 12.09 14.20
CA LYS A 131 0.34 12.85 15.39
C LYS A 131 -0.90 12.28 16.08
N TYR A 132 -1.69 11.51 15.34
CA TYR A 132 -2.86 10.84 15.88
C TYR A 132 -2.46 9.67 16.82
N PRO A 133 -3.37 9.23 17.70
CA PRO A 133 -3.22 8.03 18.53
C PRO A 133 -2.79 6.79 17.74
N VAL A 134 -1.84 6.03 18.28
CA VAL A 134 -1.42 4.74 17.72
C VAL A 134 -1.52 3.65 18.79
N ALA A 135 -2.23 2.58 18.46
CA ALA A 135 -2.44 1.42 19.32
C ALA A 135 -1.63 0.22 18.81
N LEU A 136 -0.75 -0.35 19.63
CA LEU A 136 0.04 -1.52 19.25
C LEU A 136 -0.77 -2.80 19.50
N ASP A 137 -1.29 -3.40 18.44
CA ASP A 137 -2.07 -4.64 18.48
C ASP A 137 -1.19 -5.87 18.25
N ASN A 138 -0.21 -6.07 19.13
CA ASN A 138 0.80 -7.13 19.01
C ASN A 138 0.23 -8.56 19.04
N ASN A 139 -0.99 -8.73 19.56
CA ASN A 139 -1.65 -10.02 19.67
C ASN A 139 -2.85 -10.16 18.71
N TYR A 140 -2.98 -9.24 17.73
CA TYR A 140 -4.05 -9.26 16.72
C TYR A 140 -5.47 -9.20 17.32
N SER A 141 -5.62 -8.76 18.58
CA SER A 141 -6.90 -8.82 19.28
C SER A 141 -7.91 -7.79 18.77
N THR A 142 -7.44 -6.64 18.29
CA THR A 142 -8.29 -5.64 17.63
C THR A 142 -8.47 -6.00 16.15
N TRP A 143 -7.42 -6.45 15.48
CA TRP A 143 -7.44 -6.97 14.11
C TRP A 143 -8.53 -8.04 13.92
N ASP A 144 -8.53 -9.07 14.77
CA ASP A 144 -9.49 -10.17 14.72
C ASP A 144 -10.91 -9.69 15.07
N ALA A 145 -11.04 -8.75 16.01
CA ALA A 145 -12.34 -8.21 16.40
C ALA A 145 -13.03 -7.44 15.26
N TYR A 146 -12.25 -6.78 14.41
CA TYR A 146 -12.73 -6.11 13.21
C TYR A 146 -12.89 -7.06 12.02
N GLY A 147 -12.51 -8.34 12.15
CA GLY A 147 -12.50 -9.28 11.03
C GLY A 147 -11.56 -8.85 9.90
N ASN A 148 -10.52 -8.08 10.22
CA ASN A 148 -9.63 -7.52 9.22
C ASN A 148 -8.70 -8.58 8.61
N GLU A 149 -8.29 -8.39 7.36
CA GLU A 149 -7.38 -9.33 6.66
C GLU A 149 -6.28 -8.62 5.85
N TYR A 150 -6.23 -7.28 5.87
CA TYR A 150 -5.40 -6.50 4.95
C TYR A 150 -4.71 -5.29 5.60
N TRP A 151 -3.58 -4.90 5.00
CA TRP A 151 -2.86 -3.66 5.27
C TRP A 151 -2.74 -2.82 3.97
N PRO A 152 -3.05 -1.51 3.99
CA PRO A 152 -3.83 -0.82 5.01
C PRO A 152 -5.32 -1.22 4.96
N ALA A 153 -6.06 -0.94 6.03
CA ALA A 153 -7.51 -1.05 6.04
C ALA A 153 -8.12 0.02 6.95
N ASP A 154 -9.05 0.79 6.42
CA ASP A 154 -9.74 1.88 7.11
C ASP A 154 -11.17 1.49 7.45
N TYR A 155 -11.59 1.73 8.70
CA TYR A 155 -12.96 1.59 9.17
C TYR A 155 -13.42 2.92 9.75
N LEU A 156 -14.42 3.53 9.12
CA LEU A 156 -14.95 4.83 9.50
C LEU A 156 -16.25 4.67 10.30
N ILE A 157 -16.26 5.22 11.50
CA ILE A 157 -17.28 5.06 12.53
C ILE A 157 -17.99 6.40 12.75
N ASP A 158 -19.32 6.39 12.77
CA ASP A 158 -20.10 7.60 13.03
C ASP A 158 -20.18 7.98 14.51
N ALA A 159 -20.75 9.17 14.79
CA ALA A 159 -20.90 9.70 16.14
C ALA A 159 -21.74 8.83 17.10
N ARG A 160 -22.48 7.82 16.60
CA ARG A 160 -23.23 6.87 17.44
C ARG A 160 -22.40 5.64 17.80
N GLY A 161 -21.28 5.42 17.11
CA GLY A 161 -20.39 4.28 17.29
C GLY A 161 -20.62 3.16 16.27
N ASP A 162 -21.32 3.41 15.17
CA ASP A 162 -21.57 2.41 14.11
C ASP A 162 -20.56 2.57 12.97
N ILE A 163 -20.08 1.46 12.40
CA ILE A 163 -19.24 1.47 11.19
C ILE A 163 -20.11 1.84 9.99
N ARG A 164 -19.68 2.86 9.23
CA ARG A 164 -20.41 3.40 8.09
C ARG A 164 -19.70 3.30 6.75
N TYR A 165 -18.39 3.08 6.78
CA TYR A 165 -17.59 2.95 5.57
C TYR A 165 -16.32 2.14 5.88
N GLU A 166 -15.90 1.34 4.90
CA GLU A 166 -14.70 0.53 4.93
C GLU A 166 -13.90 0.81 3.66
N SER A 167 -12.59 0.99 3.78
CA SER A 167 -11.68 1.07 2.64
C SER A 167 -10.54 0.08 2.83
N ILE A 168 -10.57 -0.98 2.04
CA ILE A 168 -9.57 -2.04 2.10
C ILE A 168 -8.47 -1.80 1.06
N GLY A 169 -7.23 -1.86 1.51
CA GLY A 169 -6.05 -1.64 0.68
C GLY A 169 -5.79 -0.17 0.36
N GLU A 170 -4.72 0.07 -0.40
CA GLU A 170 -4.28 1.42 -0.74
C GLU A 170 -5.18 2.07 -1.81
N GLY A 171 -5.64 3.29 -1.55
CA GLY A 171 -6.35 4.10 -2.54
C GLY A 171 -7.62 4.73 -1.97
N ASN A 172 -8.58 4.99 -2.84
CA ASN A 172 -9.90 5.56 -2.51
C ASN A 172 -9.90 6.82 -1.63
N TYR A 173 -8.76 7.53 -1.52
CA TYR A 173 -8.60 8.66 -0.61
C TYR A 173 -9.67 9.75 -0.78
N ASN A 174 -10.07 10.06 -2.02
CA ASN A 174 -11.14 11.05 -2.24
C ASN A 174 -12.50 10.56 -1.74
N VAL A 175 -12.79 9.26 -1.87
CA VAL A 175 -14.04 8.65 -1.38
C VAL A 175 -14.04 8.61 0.15
N THR A 176 -12.93 8.20 0.75
CA THR A 176 -12.74 8.21 2.22
C THR A 176 -12.87 9.62 2.79
N ASP A 177 -12.24 10.64 2.16
CA ASP A 177 -12.39 12.04 2.56
C ASP A 177 -13.86 12.50 2.47
N MET A 178 -14.56 12.18 1.37
CA MET A 178 -15.98 12.50 1.26
C MET A 178 -16.83 11.85 2.35
N ALA A 179 -16.57 10.58 2.70
CA ALA A 179 -17.27 9.88 3.78
C ALA A 179 -16.99 10.51 5.15
N ILE A 180 -15.73 10.84 5.45
CA ILE A 180 -15.36 11.58 6.68
C ILE A 180 -16.16 12.87 6.78
N ARG A 181 -16.17 13.66 5.71
CA ARG A 181 -16.86 14.97 5.67
C ARG A 181 -18.35 14.83 5.90
N GLU A 182 -18.99 13.85 5.27
CA GLU A 182 -20.42 13.61 5.45
C GLU A 182 -20.76 13.24 6.90
N LEU A 183 -19.99 12.34 7.52
CA LEU A 183 -20.25 11.94 8.90
C LEU A 183 -20.00 13.09 9.87
N LEU A 184 -18.99 13.94 9.61
CA LEU A 184 -18.73 15.14 10.43
C LEU A 184 -19.87 16.15 10.34
N VAL A 185 -20.37 16.43 9.13
CA VAL A 185 -21.52 17.32 8.93
C VAL A 185 -22.78 16.73 9.57
N SER A 186 -23.01 15.42 9.42
CA SER A 186 -24.15 14.72 10.02
C SER A 186 -24.09 14.73 11.56
N ALA A 187 -22.89 14.78 12.14
CA ALA A 187 -22.67 14.95 13.57
C ALA A 187 -22.74 16.41 14.05
N GLY A 188 -23.03 17.37 13.15
CA GLY A 188 -23.20 18.78 13.47
C GLY A 188 -21.92 19.62 13.45
N TYR A 189 -20.81 19.09 12.93
CA TYR A 189 -19.55 19.84 12.82
C TYR A 189 -19.52 20.71 11.56
N THR A 190 -19.02 21.93 11.71
CA THR A 190 -18.65 22.80 10.58
C THR A 190 -17.25 22.44 10.11
N ILE A 191 -17.09 22.13 8.82
CA ILE A 191 -15.83 21.71 8.21
C ILE A 191 -15.47 22.57 6.99
N PRO A 192 -14.18 22.65 6.59
CA PRO A 192 -13.78 23.27 5.32
C PRO A 192 -14.50 22.65 4.12
N SER A 193 -14.78 23.42 3.06
CA SER A 193 -15.57 22.93 1.90
C SER A 193 -14.76 22.14 0.86
N ASN A 194 -13.45 22.32 0.80
CA ASN A 194 -12.58 21.66 -0.18
C ASN A 194 -12.21 20.25 0.26
N LEU A 195 -11.90 19.36 -0.70
CA LEU A 195 -11.26 18.06 -0.43
C LEU A 195 -9.77 18.25 -0.14
N THR A 196 -9.18 17.24 0.50
CA THR A 196 -7.74 17.09 0.67
C THR A 196 -7.14 16.73 -0.69
N ASN A 197 -6.24 17.57 -1.19
CA ASN A 197 -5.60 17.39 -2.49
C ASN A 197 -4.12 17.06 -2.29
N LEU A 198 -3.77 15.78 -2.40
CA LEU A 198 -2.39 15.32 -2.43
C LEU A 198 -2.11 14.68 -3.79
N THR A 199 -1.04 15.12 -4.45
CA THR A 199 -0.60 14.57 -5.74
C THR A 199 0.05 13.20 -5.53
N ARG A 200 -0.49 12.17 -6.19
CA ARG A 200 0.16 10.86 -6.29
C ARG A 200 1.18 10.88 -7.43
N ASN A 201 2.40 10.44 -7.14
CA ASN A 201 3.47 10.29 -8.13
C ASN A 201 3.61 8.83 -8.64
N TYR A 202 2.59 8.01 -8.41
CA TYR A 202 2.54 6.59 -8.77
C TYR A 202 1.13 6.19 -9.21
N ASN A 203 1.02 5.13 -9.99
CA ASN A 203 -0.23 4.58 -10.49
C ASN A 203 -0.34 3.08 -10.14
N LEU A 204 -1.21 2.75 -9.19
CA LEU A 204 -1.40 1.38 -8.69
C LEU A 204 -1.83 0.41 -9.80
N SER A 205 -2.59 0.85 -10.81
CA SER A 205 -3.02 -0.05 -11.90
C SER A 205 -1.90 -0.44 -12.88
N GLN A 206 -0.75 0.24 -12.80
CA GLN A 206 0.41 -0.09 -13.61
C GLN A 206 1.41 -1.02 -12.91
N ILE A 207 1.21 -1.29 -11.61
CA ILE A 207 1.96 -2.31 -10.87
C ILE A 207 1.37 -3.68 -11.24
N GLY A 208 2.20 -4.58 -11.76
CA GLY A 208 1.78 -5.92 -12.18
C GLY A 208 2.28 -7.04 -11.26
N THR A 209 3.31 -6.80 -10.45
CA THR A 209 3.84 -7.80 -9.50
C THR A 209 3.18 -7.64 -8.14
N PRO A 210 2.59 -8.71 -7.58
CA PRO A 210 2.06 -8.68 -6.23
C PRO A 210 3.19 -8.65 -5.20
N GLU A 211 2.86 -8.46 -3.93
CA GLU A 211 3.83 -8.68 -2.86
C GLU A 211 4.35 -10.13 -2.83
N LEU A 212 5.67 -10.30 -2.68
CA LEU A 212 6.33 -11.61 -2.74
C LEU A 212 7.07 -11.92 -1.43
N TYR A 213 6.41 -12.68 -0.56
CA TYR A 213 6.98 -13.19 0.69
C TYR A 213 8.01 -14.30 0.47
N LEU A 214 9.12 -14.24 1.22
CA LEU A 214 10.22 -15.21 1.18
C LEU A 214 10.32 -16.09 2.43
N GLY A 215 9.48 -15.88 3.44
CA GLY A 215 9.36 -16.78 4.57
C GLY A 215 8.43 -17.94 4.26
N TRP A 216 8.84 -19.18 4.55
CA TRP A 216 8.03 -20.36 4.23
C TRP A 216 6.67 -20.38 4.94
N ASN A 217 6.49 -19.64 6.04
CA ASN A 217 5.22 -19.57 6.77
C ASN A 217 4.22 -18.58 6.14
N ARG A 218 4.69 -17.62 5.34
CA ARG A 218 3.86 -16.57 4.72
C ARG A 218 3.90 -16.57 3.18
N ALA A 219 4.76 -17.38 2.57
CA ALA A 219 4.91 -17.48 1.12
C ALA A 219 3.59 -17.89 0.45
N ARG A 220 3.07 -17.00 -0.42
CA ARG A 220 1.86 -17.25 -1.22
C ARG A 220 2.16 -17.77 -2.62
N ALA A 221 3.43 -17.71 -3.03
CA ALA A 221 3.93 -18.22 -4.29
C ALA A 221 5.15 -19.12 -4.03
N PRO A 222 5.37 -20.18 -4.84
CA PRO A 222 6.56 -21.01 -4.71
C PRO A 222 7.82 -20.24 -5.15
N LEU A 223 8.99 -20.71 -4.69
CA LEU A 223 10.24 -20.35 -5.35
C LEU A 223 10.28 -20.93 -6.76
N GLY A 224 10.94 -20.24 -7.69
CA GLY A 224 11.19 -20.74 -9.04
C GLY A 224 12.20 -21.88 -9.10
N ASN A 225 12.92 -22.13 -7.99
CA ASN A 225 13.86 -23.22 -7.84
C ASN A 225 13.15 -24.57 -7.65
N ILE A 226 13.69 -25.64 -8.25
CA ILE A 226 13.20 -27.01 -8.06
C ILE A 226 13.27 -27.47 -6.60
N GLN A 227 14.20 -26.91 -5.82
CA GLN A 227 14.37 -27.19 -4.40
C GLN A 227 13.16 -26.76 -3.57
N GLY A 228 12.39 -25.76 -4.03
CA GLY A 228 11.30 -25.15 -3.27
C GLY A 228 11.75 -24.58 -1.92
N PHE A 229 10.80 -24.24 -1.06
CA PHE A 229 11.09 -23.89 0.33
C PHE A 229 11.47 -25.15 1.13
N GLN A 230 12.49 -25.04 1.99
CA GLN A 230 12.94 -26.12 2.85
C GLN A 230 12.99 -25.63 4.31
N PRO A 231 11.89 -25.75 5.07
CA PRO A 231 11.75 -25.11 6.39
C PRO A 231 12.91 -25.38 7.33
N ASN A 232 13.49 -24.30 7.89
CA ASN A 232 14.56 -24.30 8.89
C ASN A 232 15.84 -25.01 8.45
N LYS A 233 16.11 -25.06 7.14
CA LYS A 233 17.33 -25.64 6.58
C LYS A 233 18.12 -24.62 5.77
N THR A 234 19.43 -24.80 5.77
CA THR A 234 20.33 -24.16 4.79
C THR A 234 20.34 -25.01 3.52
N VAL A 235 20.06 -24.40 2.39
CA VAL A 235 19.95 -25.06 1.08
C VAL A 235 20.82 -24.34 0.08
N ASN A 236 21.52 -25.11 -0.77
CA ASN A 236 22.17 -24.57 -1.95
C ASN A 236 21.17 -24.53 -3.11
N TYR A 237 20.77 -23.32 -3.50
CA TYR A 237 19.87 -23.07 -4.61
C TYR A 237 20.64 -22.91 -5.91
N VAL A 238 20.07 -23.45 -6.99
CA VAL A 238 20.58 -23.30 -8.35
C VAL A 238 19.36 -22.94 -9.21
N PRO A 239 19.32 -21.73 -9.79
CA PRO A 239 18.21 -21.35 -10.65
C PRO A 239 18.33 -22.05 -12.01
N VAL A 240 17.20 -22.48 -12.56
CA VAL A 240 17.10 -23.02 -13.93
C VAL A 240 16.13 -22.12 -14.69
N ASN A 241 16.57 -21.50 -15.77
CA ASN A 241 15.75 -20.68 -16.67
C ASN A 241 14.87 -19.63 -15.93
N ILE A 242 15.50 -18.54 -15.46
CA ILE A 242 14.81 -17.41 -14.80
C ILE A 242 13.89 -16.71 -15.82
N THR A 243 12.66 -17.19 -15.93
CA THR A 243 11.73 -16.82 -17.00
C THR A 243 10.32 -16.55 -16.50
N LYS A 244 9.91 -17.17 -15.38
CA LYS A 244 8.57 -16.93 -14.82
C LYS A 244 8.49 -15.56 -14.16
N GLU A 245 7.50 -14.79 -14.60
CA GLU A 245 7.08 -13.53 -14.00
C GLU A 245 6.60 -13.74 -12.56
N ASN A 246 6.83 -12.75 -11.70
CA ASN A 246 6.32 -12.69 -10.33
C ASN A 246 6.75 -13.88 -9.44
N ILE A 247 7.87 -14.51 -9.77
CA ILE A 247 8.44 -15.64 -9.02
C ILE A 247 9.89 -15.34 -8.68
N VAL A 248 10.25 -15.56 -7.41
CA VAL A 248 11.62 -15.37 -6.94
C VAL A 248 12.44 -16.63 -7.18
N TYR A 249 13.64 -16.44 -7.72
CA TYR A 249 14.67 -17.48 -7.86
C TYR A 249 15.86 -17.13 -6.98
N LEU A 250 16.46 -18.15 -6.39
CA LEU A 250 17.65 -18.03 -5.54
C LEU A 250 18.84 -18.75 -6.19
N SER A 251 20.03 -18.26 -5.92
CA SER A 251 21.30 -18.95 -6.16
C SER A 251 22.17 -18.92 -4.90
N GLY A 252 23.02 -19.93 -4.73
CA GLY A 252 23.92 -20.05 -3.59
C GLY A 252 23.22 -20.57 -2.34
N GLN A 253 23.88 -20.46 -1.19
CA GLN A 253 23.38 -21.00 0.07
C GLN A 253 22.47 -20.01 0.79
N TRP A 254 21.29 -20.46 1.17
CA TRP A 254 20.31 -19.67 1.92
C TRP A 254 19.72 -20.49 3.06
N TYR A 255 19.59 -19.86 4.23
CA TYR A 255 18.82 -20.42 5.34
C TYR A 255 17.34 -19.99 5.24
N ASN A 256 16.45 -20.98 5.31
CA ASN A 256 15.01 -20.83 5.13
C ASN A 256 14.35 -20.57 6.50
N ALA A 257 14.25 -19.30 6.89
CA ALA A 257 13.57 -18.90 8.11
C ALA A 257 12.03 -18.89 7.92
N PRO A 258 11.24 -19.00 9.00
CA PRO A 258 9.77 -18.94 8.92
C PRO A 258 9.25 -17.67 8.23
N ASP A 259 9.93 -16.55 8.46
CA ASP A 259 9.53 -15.21 8.06
C ASP A 259 10.41 -14.61 6.94
N GLY A 260 11.43 -15.32 6.47
CA GLY A 260 12.28 -14.83 5.38
C GLY A 260 13.39 -15.79 4.93
N MET A 261 14.28 -15.28 4.09
CA MET A 261 15.49 -15.96 3.63
C MET A 261 16.73 -15.23 4.15
N VAL A 262 17.68 -15.98 4.71
CA VAL A 262 18.95 -15.43 5.21
C VAL A 262 20.10 -15.90 4.32
N ALA A 263 20.87 -14.95 3.79
CA ALA A 263 22.05 -15.19 2.97
C ALA A 263 23.15 -15.85 3.81
N VAL A 264 23.74 -16.92 3.27
CA VAL A 264 24.82 -17.68 3.93
C VAL A 264 26.11 -17.59 3.13
N ASN A 265 26.09 -17.98 1.85
CA ASN A 265 27.29 -18.00 1.02
C ASN A 265 26.94 -17.91 -0.47
N ASN A 266 27.61 -17.01 -1.19
CA ASN A 266 27.40 -16.75 -2.64
C ASN A 266 25.92 -16.55 -3.01
N SER A 267 25.20 -15.86 -2.13
CA SER A 267 23.74 -15.78 -2.12
C SER A 267 23.24 -14.71 -3.09
N LYS A 268 22.42 -15.09 -4.07
CA LYS A 268 21.79 -14.16 -5.01
C LYS A 268 20.29 -14.39 -5.13
N ILE A 269 19.59 -13.32 -5.49
CA ILE A 269 18.15 -13.32 -5.77
C ILE A 269 17.93 -12.84 -7.20
N PHE A 270 17.01 -13.49 -7.91
CA PHE A 270 16.56 -13.07 -9.22
C PHE A 270 15.04 -13.00 -9.27
N LEU A 271 14.52 -12.01 -9.99
CA LEU A 271 13.08 -11.79 -10.12
C LEU A 271 12.75 -11.13 -11.46
N VAL A 272 11.75 -11.65 -12.17
CA VAL A 272 11.11 -10.95 -13.29
C VAL A 272 9.86 -10.25 -12.75
N TYR A 273 9.82 -8.93 -12.81
CA TYR A 273 8.74 -8.13 -12.20
C TYR A 273 8.23 -7.03 -13.13
N ARG A 274 7.02 -6.53 -12.85
CA ARG A 274 6.40 -5.38 -13.48
C ARG A 274 6.06 -4.31 -12.45
N ALA A 275 6.87 -3.28 -12.39
CA ALA A 275 6.65 -2.10 -11.55
C ALA A 275 7.57 -0.96 -11.99
N LYS A 276 7.43 0.21 -11.36
CA LYS A 276 8.39 1.31 -11.50
C LYS A 276 9.42 1.28 -10.36
N ASN A 277 8.97 1.00 -9.14
CA ASN A 277 9.79 0.94 -7.95
C ASN A 277 9.85 -0.48 -7.41
N VAL A 278 11.02 -0.85 -6.88
CA VAL A 278 11.20 -2.08 -6.10
C VAL A 278 11.65 -1.72 -4.71
N ASN A 279 10.91 -2.24 -3.74
CA ASN A 279 11.26 -2.17 -2.34
C ASN A 279 11.47 -3.59 -1.79
N ILE A 280 12.30 -3.70 -0.78
CA ILE A 280 12.47 -4.91 0.01
C ILE A 280 12.22 -4.60 1.47
N VAL A 281 11.51 -5.46 2.17
CA VAL A 281 11.61 -5.49 3.63
C VAL A 281 12.75 -6.42 3.96
N ALA A 282 13.78 -5.87 4.59
CA ALA A 282 15.03 -6.56 4.83
C ALA A 282 15.59 -6.21 6.21
N ALA A 283 16.51 -7.05 6.66
CA ALA A 283 17.31 -6.84 7.86
C ALA A 283 18.72 -7.38 7.65
N SER A 284 19.61 -7.05 8.56
CA SER A 284 20.88 -7.76 8.73
C SER A 284 20.81 -8.55 10.03
N THR A 285 21.19 -9.83 10.00
CA THR A 285 21.28 -10.66 11.20
C THR A 285 22.50 -10.32 12.05
N ASN A 286 23.48 -9.59 11.50
CA ASN A 286 24.65 -9.11 12.21
C ASN A 286 25.27 -7.88 11.51
N GLY A 287 25.33 -6.75 12.22
CA GLY A 287 25.93 -5.51 11.71
C GLY A 287 25.25 -4.99 10.44
N THR A 288 26.04 -4.49 9.50
CA THR A 288 25.57 -4.04 8.18
C THR A 288 25.87 -5.09 7.13
N SER A 289 24.88 -5.39 6.29
CA SER A 289 25.03 -6.25 5.11
C SER A 289 24.80 -5.42 3.84
N PRO A 290 25.84 -5.18 3.03
CA PRO A 290 25.65 -4.56 1.72
C PRO A 290 24.97 -5.53 0.76
N ILE A 291 24.14 -5.00 -0.13
CA ILE A 291 23.66 -5.72 -1.31
C ILE A 291 24.03 -4.94 -2.56
N THR A 292 24.30 -5.63 -3.67
CA THR A 292 24.43 -4.97 -4.97
C THR A 292 23.26 -5.30 -5.87
N VAL A 293 22.79 -4.31 -6.63
CA VAL A 293 21.57 -4.41 -7.44
C VAL A 293 21.89 -4.21 -8.91
N LYS A 294 21.37 -5.13 -9.74
CA LYS A 294 21.38 -5.03 -11.19
C LYS A 294 19.97 -5.10 -11.74
N LEU A 295 19.79 -4.41 -12.86
CA LEU A 295 18.54 -4.37 -13.60
C LEU A 295 18.82 -4.72 -15.06
N ASP A 296 18.06 -5.65 -15.62
CA ASP A 296 18.17 -6.08 -17.02
C ASP A 296 19.60 -6.53 -17.40
N GLY A 297 20.28 -7.20 -16.46
CA GLY A 297 21.65 -7.68 -16.61
C GLY A 297 22.73 -6.59 -16.50
N GLN A 298 22.35 -5.33 -16.28
CA GLN A 298 23.25 -4.18 -16.21
C GLN A 298 23.35 -3.62 -14.79
N ASN A 299 24.45 -2.94 -14.49
CA ASN A 299 24.57 -2.19 -13.24
C ASN A 299 23.59 -1.02 -13.26
N LEU A 300 22.87 -0.82 -12.15
CA LEU A 300 21.93 0.29 -12.01
C LEU A 300 22.68 1.63 -11.89
N THR A 301 22.23 2.65 -12.61
CA THR A 301 22.73 4.04 -12.51
C THR A 301 21.55 4.99 -12.35
N GLN A 302 21.82 6.29 -12.13
CA GLN A 302 20.77 7.30 -12.27
C GLN A 302 20.13 7.22 -13.68
N PRO A 303 18.81 7.46 -13.83
CA PRO A 303 17.85 7.85 -12.78
C PRO A 303 17.20 6.67 -12.02
N TYR A 304 17.72 5.43 -12.13
CA TYR A 304 17.05 4.23 -11.63
C TYR A 304 17.34 3.88 -10.16
N LEU A 305 18.28 4.58 -9.50
CA LEU A 305 18.66 4.30 -8.11
C LEU A 305 17.50 4.60 -7.17
N GLY A 306 17.13 3.63 -6.33
CA GLY A 306 16.19 3.86 -5.25
C GLY A 306 16.77 4.75 -4.16
N ASN A 307 15.92 5.26 -3.26
CA ASN A 307 16.31 6.15 -2.17
C ASN A 307 17.33 5.55 -1.20
N ASP A 308 17.37 4.22 -1.09
CA ASP A 308 18.30 3.50 -0.23
C ASP A 308 19.50 2.93 -1.00
N THR A 309 19.68 3.31 -2.26
CA THR A 309 20.74 2.80 -3.14
C THR A 309 21.63 3.92 -3.67
N HIS A 310 22.94 3.71 -3.64
CA HIS A 310 23.93 4.67 -4.13
C HIS A 310 25.00 3.97 -4.98
N LEU A 311 25.77 4.73 -5.76
CA LEU A 311 26.89 4.17 -6.51
C LEU A 311 28.13 4.04 -5.62
N TYR A 312 28.71 2.85 -5.61
CA TYR A 312 30.01 2.57 -5.00
C TYR A 312 30.83 1.70 -5.97
N ASN A 313 32.00 2.18 -6.38
CA ASN A 313 32.88 1.51 -7.35
C ASN A 313 32.15 1.03 -8.62
N GLY A 314 31.25 1.87 -9.16
CA GLY A 314 30.49 1.57 -10.38
C GLY A 314 29.37 0.55 -10.22
N LYS A 315 29.05 0.13 -8.99
CA LYS A 315 27.92 -0.74 -8.66
C LYS A 315 26.89 0.03 -7.83
N ALA A 316 25.62 -0.32 -8.02
CA ALA A 316 24.56 0.18 -7.16
C ALA A 316 24.49 -0.67 -5.88
N VAL A 317 24.65 -0.01 -4.73
CA VAL A 317 24.76 -0.63 -3.41
C VAL A 317 23.70 -0.08 -2.47
N ALA A 318 23.05 -0.97 -1.71
CA ALA A 318 22.20 -0.61 -0.58
C ALA A 318 22.76 -1.24 0.70
N GLU A 319 22.85 -0.45 1.77
CA GLU A 319 23.40 -0.89 3.06
C GLU A 319 22.25 -1.31 4.00
N VAL A 320 22.10 -2.61 4.21
CA VAL A 320 21.05 -3.16 5.06
C VAL A 320 21.58 -3.28 6.49
N ASN A 321 21.06 -2.44 7.37
CA ASN A 321 21.58 -2.20 8.72
C ASN A 321 20.51 -2.20 9.82
N SER A 322 19.24 -2.36 9.46
CA SER A 322 18.10 -2.35 10.37
C SER A 322 16.93 -3.12 9.75
N SER A 323 15.95 -3.50 10.57
CA SER A 323 14.74 -4.18 10.06
C SER A 323 13.71 -3.14 9.60
N ARG A 324 13.62 -2.91 8.29
CA ARG A 324 12.71 -1.93 7.69
C ARG A 324 12.50 -2.19 6.20
N LEU A 325 11.65 -1.37 5.59
CA LEU A 325 11.57 -1.23 4.14
C LEU A 325 12.77 -0.43 3.59
N TYR A 326 13.34 -0.92 2.50
CA TYR A 326 14.38 -0.30 1.69
C TYR A 326 13.89 -0.13 0.25
N ASN A 327 13.98 1.08 -0.31
CA ASN A 327 13.71 1.34 -1.72
C ASN A 327 15.00 1.16 -2.54
N ILE A 328 15.07 0.07 -3.30
CA ILE A 328 16.30 -0.34 -4.00
C ILE A 328 16.33 0.07 -5.47
N ILE A 329 15.16 0.26 -6.09
CA ILE A 329 15.02 0.72 -7.47
C ILE A 329 13.91 1.77 -7.54
N SER A 330 14.16 2.83 -8.31
CA SER A 330 13.19 3.84 -8.71
C SER A 330 13.34 4.13 -10.21
N ALA A 331 12.71 3.34 -11.06
CA ALA A 331 12.76 3.52 -12.51
C ALA A 331 11.99 4.79 -12.95
N PRO A 332 12.29 5.38 -14.13
CA PRO A 332 11.55 6.53 -14.65
C PRO A 332 10.13 6.16 -15.11
N SER A 333 9.89 4.91 -15.52
CA SER A 333 8.61 4.42 -16.05
C SER A 333 8.27 3.02 -15.53
N TYR A 334 6.97 2.68 -15.55
CA TYR A 334 6.51 1.32 -15.31
C TYR A 334 6.94 0.41 -16.46
N GLY A 335 7.40 -0.80 -16.15
CA GLY A 335 7.84 -1.75 -17.17
C GLY A 335 8.09 -3.14 -16.59
N TRP A 336 8.27 -4.11 -17.48
CA TRP A 336 8.80 -5.42 -17.14
C TRP A 336 10.32 -5.34 -17.07
N HIS A 337 10.90 -5.88 -16.00
CA HIS A 337 12.34 -5.90 -15.79
C HIS A 337 12.79 -7.20 -15.14
N THR A 338 14.07 -7.52 -15.32
CA THR A 338 14.75 -8.57 -14.55
C THR A 338 15.66 -7.94 -13.49
N LEU A 339 15.44 -8.32 -12.23
CA LEU A 339 16.23 -7.92 -11.08
C LEU A 339 17.25 -9.01 -10.75
N GLU A 340 18.49 -8.62 -10.47
CA GLU A 340 19.48 -9.44 -9.75
C GLU A 340 19.94 -8.69 -8.49
N ILE A 341 19.90 -9.35 -7.34
CA ILE A 341 20.52 -8.89 -6.09
C ILE A 341 21.65 -9.84 -5.73
N ASP A 342 22.85 -9.30 -5.55
CA ASP A 342 23.97 -9.99 -4.92
C ASP A 342 23.95 -9.64 -3.43
N ALA A 343 23.65 -10.62 -2.58
CA ALA A 343 23.44 -10.41 -1.16
C ALA A 343 24.73 -10.63 -0.37
N GLY A 344 25.14 -9.62 0.39
CA GLY A 344 26.20 -9.75 1.37
C GLY A 344 25.87 -10.75 2.49
N PRO A 345 26.88 -11.17 3.26
CA PRO A 345 26.68 -12.07 4.38
C PRO A 345 25.74 -11.44 5.42
N ASN A 346 24.91 -12.26 6.06
CA ASN A 346 23.93 -11.84 7.09
C ASN A 346 22.72 -11.06 6.56
N PHE A 347 22.62 -10.82 5.25
CA PHE A 347 21.40 -10.25 4.65
C PHE A 347 20.20 -11.17 4.88
N LYS A 348 19.13 -10.63 5.46
CA LYS A 348 17.82 -11.28 5.55
C LYS A 348 16.81 -10.50 4.73
N ILE A 349 16.08 -11.18 3.85
CA ILE A 349 14.95 -10.62 3.12
C ILE A 349 13.65 -11.28 3.58
N TYR A 350 12.63 -10.46 3.81
CA TYR A 350 11.30 -10.89 4.23
C TYR A 350 10.33 -10.92 3.04
N THR A 351 10.29 -9.83 2.27
CA THR A 351 9.34 -9.65 1.17
C THR A 351 9.85 -8.64 0.13
N PHE A 352 9.37 -8.76 -1.10
CA PHE A 352 9.43 -7.70 -2.11
C PHE A 352 8.08 -6.98 -2.20
N THR A 353 8.12 -5.65 -2.27
CA THR A 353 6.95 -4.82 -2.54
C THR A 353 7.25 -3.79 -3.64
N PHE A 354 6.20 -3.26 -4.27
CA PHE A 354 6.32 -2.54 -5.54
C PHE A 354 5.60 -1.18 -5.50
N GLY A 355 5.94 -0.29 -6.44
CA GLY A 355 5.38 1.07 -6.55
C GLY A 355 5.42 1.63 -7.95
#